data_AF-A0A9X2V2A2-F1
#
_entry.id   AF-A0A9X2V2A2-F1
#
_cell.length_a   1.000
_cell.length_b   1.000
_cell.length_c   1.000
_cell.angle_alpha   90.00
_cell.angle_beta   90.00
_cell.angle_gamma   90.00
#
_symmetry.space_group_name_H-M   'P 1'
#
loop_
_entity.id
_entity.type
_entity.pdbx_description
1 polymer ?
#
loop_
_entity_poly.entity_id
_entity_poly.type
_entity_poly.pdbx_seq_one_letter_code
_entity_poly.pdbx_strand_id
1 'polypeptide(L)'
;MPPFRLGAVLLALTLPIVAEAQSLPDNPLSDCPDTPNCERVARGYEASPDTLYAAAERALESLGPVTLRRPDSSAARRLEAVYRVALIFKDDVAVAVRARDGGGSALYVRSASRVGHSDLGVNRRRVDRFLEAVGAALRDASSTS
;
A
#
# COMPACT_ATOMS: atom_id res chain seq x y z
N MET A 1 27.27 -19.76 -66.40
CA MET A 1 27.54 -19.98 -64.97
C MET A 1 27.62 -18.64 -64.26
N PRO A 2 26.58 -18.19 -63.53
CA PRO A 2 26.71 -17.08 -62.59
C PRO A 2 27.03 -17.60 -61.18
N PRO A 3 27.86 -16.90 -60.38
CA PRO A 3 28.07 -17.28 -58.99
C PRO A 3 26.99 -16.64 -58.11
N PHE A 4 26.27 -17.48 -57.36
CA PHE A 4 25.36 -17.04 -56.30
C PHE A 4 26.16 -16.41 -55.16
N ARG A 5 25.81 -15.18 -54.77
CA ARG A 5 26.31 -14.53 -53.54
C ARG A 5 25.42 -14.94 -52.37
N LEU A 6 25.98 -15.63 -51.38
CA LEU A 6 25.33 -15.87 -50.09
C LEU A 6 25.38 -14.58 -49.26
N GLY A 7 24.22 -13.94 -49.05
CA GLY A 7 24.04 -12.90 -48.05
C GLY A 7 23.63 -13.54 -46.73
N ALA A 8 24.46 -13.43 -45.69
CA ALA A 8 24.10 -13.83 -44.34
C ALA A 8 23.23 -12.72 -43.70
N VAL A 9 21.96 -13.03 -43.46
CA VAL A 9 21.06 -12.16 -42.68
C VAL A 9 21.30 -12.42 -41.21
N LEU A 10 21.92 -11.47 -40.53
CA LEU A 10 22.09 -11.50 -39.07
C LEU A 10 20.74 -11.14 -38.42
N LEU A 11 20.02 -12.14 -37.93
CA LEU A 11 18.78 -11.94 -37.19
C LEU A 11 19.12 -11.52 -35.75
N ALA A 12 19.10 -10.21 -35.48
CA ALA A 12 19.28 -9.70 -34.12
C ALA A 12 18.00 -9.98 -33.29
N LEU A 13 18.06 -10.98 -32.41
CA LEU A 13 17.04 -11.20 -31.39
C LEU A 13 17.10 -10.05 -30.36
N THR A 14 16.17 -9.11 -30.45
CA THR A 14 15.95 -8.13 -29.38
C THR A 14 15.11 -8.79 -28.28
N LEU A 15 15.77 -9.26 -27.23
CA LEU A 15 15.07 -9.66 -26.00
C LEU A 15 14.34 -8.43 -25.42
N PRO A 16 13.06 -8.53 -25.04
CA PRO A 16 12.38 -7.43 -24.38
C PRO A 16 13.01 -7.23 -23.00
N ILE A 17 13.30 -5.98 -22.66
CA ILE A 17 13.76 -5.59 -21.33
C ILE A 17 12.65 -5.98 -20.35
N VAL A 18 12.91 -6.96 -19.49
CA VAL A 18 12.03 -7.27 -18.37
C VAL A 18 12.12 -6.07 -17.44
N ALA A 19 11.08 -5.25 -17.37
CA ALA A 19 11.00 -4.16 -16.40
C ALA A 19 11.09 -4.77 -15.00
N GLU A 20 12.17 -4.50 -14.27
CA GLU A 20 12.31 -4.94 -12.89
C GLU A 20 11.12 -4.42 -12.09
N ALA A 21 10.32 -5.34 -11.55
CA ALA A 21 9.32 -5.00 -10.55
C ALA A 21 10.08 -4.52 -9.31
N GLN A 22 10.32 -3.21 -9.22
CA GLN A 22 11.12 -2.61 -8.16
C GLN A 22 10.52 -2.99 -6.80
N SER A 23 11.34 -3.63 -5.97
CA SER A 23 10.97 -4.08 -4.63
C SER A 23 10.44 -2.93 -3.79
N LEU A 24 9.49 -3.20 -2.91
CA LEU A 24 9.01 -2.18 -1.98
C LEU A 24 10.13 -1.84 -0.97
N PRO A 25 10.25 -0.58 -0.54
CA PRO A 25 11.13 -0.21 0.56
C PRO A 25 10.79 -0.96 1.85
N ASP A 26 11.71 -0.92 2.81
CA ASP A 26 11.50 -1.49 4.14
C ASP A 26 10.22 -0.96 4.79
N ASN A 27 9.46 -1.87 5.41
CA ASN A 27 8.20 -1.53 6.04
C ASN A 27 8.43 -0.75 7.34
N PRO A 28 8.01 0.53 7.43
CA PRO A 28 8.33 1.40 8.56
C PRO A 28 7.33 1.29 9.72
N LEU A 29 6.39 0.34 9.66
CA LEU A 29 5.45 0.05 10.73
C LEU A 29 6.01 -1.03 11.65
N SER A 30 5.60 -1.05 12.91
CA SER A 30 5.97 -2.13 13.83
C SER A 30 5.53 -3.50 13.31
N ASP A 31 6.22 -4.55 13.74
CA ASP A 31 5.82 -5.91 13.39
C ASP A 31 4.48 -6.30 14.04
N CYS A 32 3.86 -7.35 13.48
CA CYS A 32 2.77 -8.01 14.18
C CYS A 32 3.36 -8.89 15.30
N PRO A 33 2.69 -9.00 16.46
CA PRO A 33 3.02 -10.03 17.43
C PRO A 33 2.73 -11.43 16.85
N ASP A 34 3.19 -12.48 17.53
CA ASP A 34 2.95 -13.87 17.13
C ASP A 34 1.47 -14.32 17.26
N THR A 35 0.61 -13.46 17.82
CA THR A 35 -0.83 -13.72 17.95
C THR A 35 -1.60 -13.40 16.67
N PRO A 36 -2.65 -14.15 16.33
CA PRO A 36 -3.43 -13.98 15.09
C PRO A 36 -4.35 -12.75 15.08
N ASN A 37 -4.14 -11.77 15.97
CA ASN A 37 -4.96 -10.57 16.15
C ASN A 37 -4.35 -9.33 15.45
N CYS A 38 -3.52 -9.53 14.44
CA CYS A 38 -2.82 -8.47 13.72
C CYS A 38 -2.73 -8.81 12.23
N GLU A 39 -2.99 -7.81 11.39
CA GLU A 39 -2.76 -7.86 9.95
C GLU A 39 -1.80 -6.74 9.56
N ARG A 40 -0.77 -7.05 8.76
CA ARG A 40 0.20 -6.08 8.25
C ARG A 40 0.52 -6.38 6.79
N VAL A 41 0.28 -5.40 5.92
CA VAL A 41 0.49 -5.55 4.48
C VAL A 41 1.23 -4.34 3.89
N ALA A 42 1.84 -4.57 2.73
CA ALA A 42 2.46 -3.55 1.90
C ALA A 42 1.99 -3.70 0.44
N ARG A 43 1.74 -2.58 -0.24
CA ARG A 43 1.28 -2.53 -1.64
C ARG A 43 1.91 -1.36 -2.37
N GLY A 44 2.36 -1.59 -3.61
CA GLY A 44 2.86 -0.54 -4.50
C GLY A 44 1.73 0.13 -5.29
N TYR A 45 1.90 1.41 -5.58
CA TYR A 45 0.98 2.24 -6.36
C TYR A 45 1.78 3.13 -7.31
N GLU A 46 1.22 3.43 -8.48
CA GLU A 46 1.80 4.38 -9.44
C GLU A 46 1.61 5.85 -9.03
N ALA A 47 0.69 6.12 -8.09
CA ALA A 47 0.42 7.46 -7.59
C ALA A 47 1.62 8.06 -6.84
N SER A 48 1.74 9.39 -6.88
CA SER A 48 2.75 10.10 -6.08
C SER A 48 2.54 9.82 -4.58
N PRO A 49 3.61 9.89 -3.75
CA PRO A 49 3.49 9.72 -2.31
C PRO A 49 2.44 10.64 -1.65
N ASP A 50 2.33 11.89 -2.11
CA ASP A 50 1.38 12.86 -1.53
C ASP A 50 -0.06 12.55 -1.94
N THR A 51 -0.28 12.17 -3.21
CA THR A 51 -1.59 11.72 -3.70
C THR A 51 -2.06 10.47 -2.96
N LEU A 52 -1.17 9.48 -2.77
CA LEU A 52 -1.50 8.26 -2.05
C LEU A 52 -1.75 8.51 -0.56
N TYR A 53 -0.97 9.38 0.07
CA TYR A 53 -1.19 9.79 1.45
C TYR A 53 -2.56 10.46 1.64
N ALA A 54 -2.92 11.41 0.77
CA ALA A 54 -4.22 12.06 0.81
C ALA A 54 -5.38 11.08 0.53
N ALA A 55 -5.17 10.09 -0.34
CA ALA A 55 -6.15 9.02 -0.56
C ALA A 55 -6.31 8.10 0.66
N ALA A 56 -5.21 7.74 1.33
CA ALA A 56 -5.20 6.98 2.56
C ALA A 56 -5.91 7.71 3.71
N GLU A 57 -5.70 9.01 3.84
CA GLU A 57 -6.39 9.83 4.84
C GLU A 57 -7.90 9.83 4.60
N ARG A 58 -8.34 10.14 3.37
CA ARG A 58 -9.77 10.10 3.00
C ARG A 58 -10.39 8.72 3.19
N ALA A 59 -9.64 7.66 2.87
CA ALA A 59 -10.08 6.29 3.09
C ALA A 59 -10.31 6.00 4.58
N LEU A 60 -9.39 6.39 5.46
CA LEU A 60 -9.58 6.26 6.91
C LEU A 60 -10.80 7.06 7.37
N GLU A 61 -10.93 8.33 6.97
CA GLU A 61 -12.07 9.19 7.31
C GLU A 61 -13.41 8.54 6.90
N SER A 62 -13.50 8.02 5.68
CA SER A 62 -14.70 7.37 5.15
C SER A 62 -15.11 6.11 5.92
N LEU A 63 -14.15 5.43 6.56
CA LEU A 63 -14.39 4.23 7.36
C LEU A 63 -14.78 4.53 8.80
N GLY A 64 -14.80 5.80 9.21
CA GLY A 64 -15.33 6.26 10.50
C GLY A 64 -14.59 5.73 11.73
N PRO A 65 -13.28 5.95 11.87
CA PRO A 65 -12.56 5.62 13.10
C PRO A 65 -13.06 6.48 14.26
N VAL A 66 -12.85 5.98 15.48
CA VAL A 66 -13.13 6.73 16.72
C VAL A 66 -12.16 7.90 16.86
N THR A 67 -10.92 7.72 16.42
CA THR A 67 -9.92 8.79 16.34
C THR A 67 -9.10 8.63 15.08
N LEU A 68 -8.73 9.74 14.45
CA LEU A 68 -7.74 9.80 13.38
C LEU A 68 -6.70 10.86 13.76
N ARG A 69 -5.42 10.49 13.72
CA ARG A 69 -4.28 11.35 14.05
C ARG A 69 -3.30 11.38 12.90
N ARG A 70 -2.63 12.51 12.77
CA ARG A 70 -1.59 12.81 11.78
C ARG A 70 -0.33 13.16 12.57
N PRO A 71 0.48 12.16 12.99
CA PRO A 71 1.66 12.41 13.83
C PRO A 71 2.59 13.46 13.21
N ASP A 72 3.22 14.29 14.05
CA ASP A 72 3.94 15.51 13.63
C ASP A 72 5.13 15.22 12.69
N SER A 73 4.83 15.22 11.40
CA SER A 73 5.51 15.88 10.28
C SER A 73 4.82 15.35 9.02
N SER A 74 4.21 16.22 8.20
CA SER A 74 3.59 15.78 6.94
C SER A 74 4.60 15.05 6.04
N ALA A 75 5.89 15.38 6.16
CA ALA A 75 7.00 14.70 5.52
C ALA A 75 7.05 13.18 5.81
N ALA A 76 6.67 12.75 7.02
CA ALA A 76 6.68 11.34 7.39
C ALA A 76 5.53 10.53 6.75
N ARG A 77 4.49 11.20 6.25
CA ARG A 77 3.29 10.59 5.63
C ARG A 77 2.73 9.42 6.44
N ARG A 78 2.52 9.65 7.74
CA ARG A 78 1.97 8.67 8.68
C ARG A 78 0.58 9.06 9.13
N LEU A 79 -0.27 8.06 9.33
CA LEU A 79 -1.60 8.22 9.92
C LEU A 79 -1.78 7.15 11.00
N GLU A 80 -2.52 7.51 12.04
CA GLU A 80 -2.93 6.59 13.10
C GLU A 80 -4.43 6.69 13.31
N ALA A 81 -5.13 5.57 13.28
CA ALA A 81 -6.56 5.50 13.55
C ALA A 81 -6.87 4.48 14.64
N VAL A 82 -7.92 4.73 15.41
CA VAL A 82 -8.43 3.78 16.41
C VAL A 82 -9.85 3.40 16.05
N TYR A 83 -10.13 2.11 16.02
CA TYR A 83 -11.47 1.57 15.86
C TYR A 83 -11.90 0.82 17.11
N ARG A 84 -13.20 0.84 17.39
CA ARG A 84 -13.79 0.02 18.46
C ARG A 84 -14.49 -1.20 17.86
N VAL A 85 -14.30 -2.34 18.51
CA VAL A 85 -15.03 -3.59 18.23
C VAL A 85 -15.79 -3.93 19.50
N ALA A 86 -17.12 -3.90 19.42
CA ALA A 86 -18.00 -3.93 20.60
C ALA A 86 -17.64 -2.83 21.64
N LEU A 87 -18.11 -2.99 22.88
CA LEU A 87 -17.93 -1.99 23.94
C LEU A 87 -16.50 -1.91 24.49
N ILE A 88 -15.70 -2.98 24.39
CA ILE A 88 -14.44 -3.11 25.14
C ILE A 88 -13.17 -3.23 24.29
N PHE A 89 -13.25 -3.67 23.02
CA PHE A 89 -12.05 -3.88 22.22
C PHE A 89 -11.70 -2.65 21.39
N LYS A 90 -10.40 -2.36 21.30
CA LYS A 90 -9.83 -1.30 20.49
C LYS A 90 -8.79 -1.90 19.56
N ASP A 91 -8.89 -1.54 18.29
CA ASP A 91 -7.89 -1.86 17.28
C ASP A 91 -7.17 -0.57 16.89
N ASP A 92 -5.85 -0.64 16.85
CA ASP A 92 -5.00 0.45 16.35
C ASP A 92 -4.64 0.16 14.89
N VAL A 93 -4.87 1.14 14.02
CA VAL A 93 -4.47 1.14 12.62
C VAL A 93 -3.35 2.15 12.44
N ALA A 94 -2.20 1.69 11.94
CA ALA A 94 -1.10 2.55 11.54
C ALA A 94 -0.92 2.47 10.02
N VAL A 95 -0.76 3.63 9.39
CA VAL A 95 -0.51 3.76 7.95
C VAL A 95 0.76 4.56 7.74
N ALA A 96 1.54 4.18 6.75
CA ALA A 96 2.66 4.96 6.25
C ALA A 96 2.72 4.90 4.72
N VAL A 97 3.19 5.99 4.11
CA VAL A 97 3.49 6.04 2.68
C VAL A 97 4.96 6.37 2.45
N ARG A 98 5.63 5.61 1.58
CA ARG A 98 7.01 5.88 1.14
C ARG A 98 7.06 6.06 -0.38
N ALA A 99 7.99 6.87 -0.87
CA ALA A 99 8.35 6.86 -2.28
C ALA A 99 9.01 5.53 -2.64
N ARG A 100 8.82 5.08 -3.87
CA ARG A 100 9.56 3.95 -4.43
C ARG A 100 10.64 4.47 -5.36
N ASP A 101 11.75 3.74 -5.41
CA ASP A 101 12.73 3.96 -6.46
C ASP A 101 12.04 3.75 -7.82
N GLY A 102 12.42 4.56 -8.80
CA GLY A 102 11.87 4.53 -10.16
C GLY A 102 10.41 4.95 -10.32
N GLY A 103 9.80 5.57 -9.31
CA GLY A 103 8.51 6.26 -9.43
C GLY A 103 7.37 5.63 -8.63
N GLY A 104 6.31 6.42 -8.44
CA GLY A 104 5.16 6.03 -7.62
C GLY A 104 5.46 5.97 -6.12
N SER A 105 4.72 5.14 -5.40
CA SER A 105 4.79 5.05 -3.94
C SER A 105 4.36 3.69 -3.41
N ALA A 106 4.64 3.44 -2.13
CA ALA A 106 4.27 2.24 -1.40
C ALA A 106 3.39 2.61 -0.20
N LEU A 107 2.26 1.94 -0.06
CA LEU A 107 1.38 1.99 1.11
C LEU A 107 1.73 0.84 2.05
N TYR A 108 1.91 1.18 3.32
CA TYR A 108 2.05 0.22 4.40
C TYR A 108 0.90 0.42 5.36
N VAL A 109 0.25 -0.67 5.75
CA VAL A 109 -0.82 -0.63 6.76
C VAL A 109 -0.66 -1.77 7.74
N ARG A 110 -0.93 -1.48 9.00
CA ARG A 110 -1.00 -2.43 10.10
C ARG A 110 -2.28 -2.18 10.88
N SER A 111 -3.09 -3.21 11.08
CA SER A 111 -4.27 -3.18 11.96
C SER A 111 -4.09 -4.24 13.05
N ALA A 112 -4.16 -3.86 14.32
CA ALA A 112 -3.93 -4.79 15.42
C ALA A 112 -4.82 -4.50 16.62
N SER A 113 -5.34 -5.55 17.25
CA SER A 113 -6.06 -5.42 18.51
C SER A 113 -5.09 -5.17 19.67
N ARG A 114 -5.47 -4.30 20.63
CA ARG A 114 -4.62 -3.98 21.80
C ARG A 114 -4.48 -5.14 22.79
N VAL A 115 -5.48 -6.01 22.83
CA VAL A 115 -5.61 -7.13 23.78
C VAL A 115 -6.35 -8.28 23.11
N GLY A 116 -6.28 -9.48 23.71
CA GLY A 116 -6.93 -10.70 23.22
C GLY A 116 -6.05 -11.47 22.24
N HIS A 117 -6.17 -12.80 22.24
CA HIS A 117 -5.33 -13.68 21.41
C HIS A 117 -5.76 -13.69 19.94
N SER A 118 -7.06 -13.73 19.67
CA SER A 118 -7.62 -13.77 18.32
C SER A 118 -8.68 -12.69 18.14
N ASP A 119 -8.80 -12.20 16.90
CA ASP A 119 -9.76 -11.17 16.50
C ASP A 119 -10.81 -11.70 15.50
N LEU A 120 -10.83 -13.02 15.25
CA LEU A 120 -11.69 -13.67 14.25
C LEU A 120 -11.60 -13.01 12.84
N GLY A 121 -10.40 -12.54 12.47
CA GLY A 121 -10.10 -11.89 11.20
C GLY A 121 -10.64 -10.47 11.05
N VAL A 122 -11.00 -9.80 12.16
CA VAL A 122 -11.48 -8.41 12.12
C VAL A 122 -10.43 -7.48 11.53
N ASN A 123 -9.17 -7.59 11.93
CA ASN A 123 -8.11 -6.71 11.44
C ASN A 123 -7.82 -6.94 9.95
N ARG A 124 -7.84 -8.20 9.49
CA ARG A 124 -7.74 -8.51 8.05
C ARG A 124 -8.86 -7.87 7.24
N ARG A 125 -10.12 -8.08 7.64
CA ARG A 125 -11.28 -7.45 6.98
C ARG A 125 -11.25 -5.92 7.04
N ARG A 126 -10.60 -5.34 8.05
CA ARG A 126 -10.40 -3.89 8.16
C ARG A 126 -9.37 -3.41 7.14
N VAL A 127 -8.23 -4.10 7.03
CA VAL A 127 -7.20 -3.81 6.02
C VAL A 127 -7.78 -3.93 4.61
N ASP A 128 -8.55 -4.98 4.32
CA ASP A 128 -9.16 -5.17 3.00
C ASP A 128 -10.07 -3.98 2.63
N ARG A 129 -11.01 -3.62 3.51
CA ARG A 129 -11.89 -2.45 3.30
C ARG A 129 -11.12 -1.13 3.19
N PHE A 130 -10.03 -0.99 3.94
CA PHE A 130 -9.17 0.19 3.84
C PHE A 130 -8.50 0.28 2.47
N LEU A 131 -7.96 -0.82 1.95
CA LEU A 131 -7.34 -0.85 0.62
C LEU A 131 -8.37 -0.58 -0.50
N GLU A 132 -9.58 -1.11 -0.38
CA GLU A 132 -10.70 -0.81 -1.30
C GLU A 132 -11.05 0.69 -1.30
N ALA A 133 -11.17 1.28 -0.11
CA ALA A 133 -11.46 2.70 0.06
C ALA A 133 -10.33 3.59 -0.48
N VAL A 134 -9.06 3.20 -0.31
CA VAL A 134 -7.91 3.88 -0.95
C VAL A 134 -8.04 3.85 -2.47
N GLY A 135 -8.37 2.69 -3.04
CA GLY A 135 -8.57 2.55 -4.48
C GLY A 135 -9.69 3.45 -5.00
N ALA A 136 -10.81 3.56 -4.28
CA ALA A 136 -11.89 4.49 -4.61
C ALA A 136 -11.42 5.95 -4.54
N ALA A 137 -10.77 6.33 -3.43
CA ALA A 137 -10.26 7.68 -3.22
C ALA A 137 -9.25 8.12 -4.30
N LEU A 138 -8.43 7.21 -4.82
CA LEU A 138 -7.50 7.49 -5.93
C LEU A 138 -8.24 7.75 -7.25
N ARG A 139 -9.28 6.97 -7.58
CA ARG A 139 -10.08 7.16 -8.79
C ARG A 139 -10.79 8.51 -8.80
N ASP A 140 -11.36 8.91 -7.66
CA ASP A 140 -12.06 10.19 -7.53
C ASP A 140 -11.12 11.40 -7.69
N ALA A 141 -9.86 11.25 -7.25
CA ALA A 141 -8.84 12.29 -7.43
C ALA A 141 -8.47 12.46 -8.90
N SER A 142 -8.39 11.37 -9.66
CA SER A 142 -8.10 11.39 -11.10
C SER A 142 -9.25 11.96 -11.94
N SER A 143 -10.51 11.86 -11.49
CA SER A 143 -11.68 12.39 -12.22
C SER A 143 -11.91 13.89 -12.03
N THR A 144 -11.24 14.50 -11.05
CA THR A 144 -11.42 15.93 -10.70
C THR A 144 -10.30 16.80 -11.29
N SER A 145 -9.34 16.20 -11.99
CA SER A 145 -8.19 16.86 -12.62
C SER A 145 -8.42 17.14 -14.10
#